data_AF-A0A2T0AZ56-F1
#
_entry.id   AF-A0A2T0AZ56-F1
#
_cell.length_a   1.000
_cell.length_b   1.000
_cell.length_c   1.000
_cell.angle_alpha   90.00
_cell.angle_beta   90.00
_cell.angle_gamma   90.00
#
_symmetry.space_group_name_H-M   'P 1'
#
loop_
_entity.id
_entity.type
_entity.pdbx_description
1 polymer ?
#
loop_
_entity_poly.entity_id
_entity_poly.type
_entity_poly.pdbx_seq_one_letter_code
_entity_poly.pdbx_strand_id
1 'polypeptide(L)'
;MVNLFQEQELSNPFTRKCYNNPSKLYSKIYRKLGKIFYPKQFKKPVYERKESNWRCKRELIKEIRECQKNGADYIIMCMHAGGQYNREPTEYTKQICDFLVKHGVNAVIGNHEHVVHKCDISRVSEGIIKTYSLGNFLGKAGVNKEPYDKMAEYSVVFNIYLSKNEDSILLDTCTFSIAKSIAYDGNKIKPVLLFDLINNCSNEDEKKKLISHNTIMVNTFLDTNFKSVELKKEYDIREILGY
;
A
#
# COMPACT_ATOMS: atom_id res chain seq x y z
N MET A 1 -2.41 -8.91 -9.23
CA MET A 1 -1.29 -8.27 -8.51
C MET A 1 -0.91 -7.07 -9.36
N VAL A 2 -1.29 -5.86 -8.95
CA VAL A 2 -0.82 -4.66 -9.65
C VAL A 2 0.61 -4.39 -9.22
N ASN A 3 1.38 -3.85 -10.14
CA ASN A 3 2.79 -3.63 -10.00
C ASN A 3 3.02 -2.19 -10.43
N LEU A 4 3.70 -1.38 -9.61
CA LEU A 4 4.08 -0.01 -9.96
C LEU A 4 4.76 0.09 -11.33
N PHE A 5 5.40 -1.01 -11.76
CA PHE A 5 6.14 -1.10 -13.01
C PHE A 5 5.31 -1.44 -14.24
N GLN A 6 4.00 -1.60 -14.07
CA GLN A 6 3.05 -1.67 -15.15
C GLN A 6 2.18 -0.43 -14.98
N GLU A 7 2.05 0.37 -16.03
CA GLU A 7 0.77 1.06 -16.25
C GLU A 7 -0.34 -0.01 -16.08
N GLN A 8 -1.62 0.31 -16.04
CA GLN A 8 -2.62 -0.76 -16.27
C GLN A 8 -2.44 -1.47 -17.63
N GLU A 9 -1.41 -1.09 -18.40
CA GLU A 9 -0.91 -1.62 -19.63
C GLU A 9 0.42 -2.38 -19.46
N LEU A 10 0.53 -3.45 -20.24
CA LEU A 10 1.68 -4.35 -20.31
C LEU A 10 3.00 -3.60 -20.54
N SER A 11 4.01 -3.86 -19.72
CA SER A 11 5.33 -3.22 -19.77
C SER A 11 6.12 -3.61 -21.02
N ASN A 12 5.79 -4.76 -21.62
CA ASN A 12 6.34 -5.17 -22.91
C ASN A 12 5.52 -4.53 -24.06
N PRO A 13 6.12 -3.65 -24.88
CA PRO A 13 5.41 -2.97 -25.97
C PRO A 13 4.79 -3.93 -27.00
N PHE A 14 5.43 -5.07 -27.25
CA PHE A 14 4.90 -6.09 -28.16
C PHE A 14 3.71 -6.83 -27.54
N THR A 15 3.80 -7.21 -26.26
CA THR A 15 2.67 -7.80 -25.54
C THR A 15 1.49 -6.84 -25.52
N ARG A 16 1.73 -5.55 -25.22
CA ARG A 16 0.72 -4.47 -25.27
C ARG A 16 0.10 -4.34 -26.65
N LYS A 17 0.93 -4.29 -27.70
CA LYS A 17 0.47 -4.26 -29.10
C LYS A 17 -0.40 -5.46 -29.46
N CYS A 18 -0.07 -6.64 -28.94
CA CYS A 18 -0.87 -7.86 -29.17
C CYS A 18 -2.18 -7.87 -28.37
N TYR A 19 -2.18 -7.30 -27.17
CA TYR A 19 -3.38 -7.17 -26.34
C TYR A 19 -4.38 -6.18 -26.94
N ASN A 20 -3.90 -5.00 -27.37
CA ASN A 20 -4.74 -3.95 -27.95
C ASN A 20 -5.27 -4.31 -29.36
N ASN A 21 -4.72 -5.34 -30.01
CA ASN A 21 -5.10 -5.75 -31.37
C ASN A 21 -5.44 -7.26 -31.47
N PRO A 22 -6.44 -7.76 -30.72
CA PRO A 22 -6.66 -9.20 -30.57
C PRO A 22 -7.09 -9.90 -31.86
N SER A 23 -7.57 -9.18 -32.88
CA SER A 23 -8.00 -9.77 -34.16
C SER A 23 -6.84 -10.07 -35.12
N LYS A 24 -5.67 -9.43 -34.94
CA LYS A 24 -4.53 -9.54 -35.86
C LYS A 24 -3.82 -10.89 -35.77
N LEU A 25 -3.26 -11.34 -36.91
CA LEU A 25 -2.60 -12.64 -37.03
C LEU A 25 -1.42 -12.79 -36.05
N TYR A 26 -0.58 -11.76 -35.93
CA TYR A 26 0.55 -11.77 -34.99
C TYR A 26 0.11 -11.97 -33.53
N SER A 27 -1.04 -11.42 -33.13
CA SER A 27 -1.59 -11.55 -31.77
C SER A 27 -2.21 -12.93 -31.52
N LYS A 28 -2.76 -13.57 -32.56
CA LYS A 28 -3.23 -14.96 -32.51
C LYS A 28 -2.04 -15.93 -32.37
N ILE A 29 -0.99 -15.74 -33.17
CA ILE A 29 0.25 -16.53 -33.09
C ILE A 29 0.91 -16.36 -31.72
N TYR A 30 1.11 -15.11 -31.27
CA TYR A 30 1.70 -14.82 -29.96
C TYR A 30 0.95 -15.51 -28.81
N ARG A 31 -0.38 -15.46 -28.79
CA ARG A 31 -1.18 -16.16 -27.76
C ARG A 31 -1.09 -17.68 -27.88
N LYS A 32 -1.09 -18.24 -29.10
CA LYS A 32 -0.98 -19.69 -29.32
C LYS A 32 0.37 -20.21 -28.83
N LEU A 33 1.47 -19.57 -29.24
CA LEU A 33 2.82 -19.91 -28.79
C LEU A 33 2.97 -19.69 -27.28
N GLY A 34 2.46 -18.58 -26.74
CA GLY A 34 2.50 -18.29 -25.31
C GLY A 34 1.77 -19.35 -24.46
N LYS A 35 0.65 -19.90 -24.95
CA LYS A 35 -0.04 -21.02 -24.28
C LYS A 35 0.76 -22.33 -24.30
N ILE A 36 1.60 -22.54 -25.32
CA ILE A 36 2.46 -23.73 -25.44
C ILE A 36 3.68 -23.61 -24.53
N PHE A 37 4.43 -22.51 -24.64
CA PHE A 37 5.69 -22.32 -23.93
C PHE A 37 5.52 -21.85 -22.48
N TYR A 38 4.46 -21.08 -22.19
CA TYR A 38 4.21 -20.48 -20.88
C TYR A 38 2.75 -20.65 -20.43
N PRO A 39 2.22 -21.89 -20.36
CA PRO A 39 0.80 -22.15 -20.09
C PRO A 39 0.32 -21.53 -18.77
N LYS A 40 1.16 -21.53 -17.72
CA LYS A 40 0.83 -20.95 -16.40
C LYS A 40 0.63 -19.43 -16.42
N GLN A 41 1.24 -18.73 -17.38
CA GLN A 41 1.13 -17.27 -17.55
C GLN A 41 -0.04 -16.94 -18.50
N PHE A 42 -0.10 -17.60 -19.66
CA PHE A 42 -1.07 -17.27 -20.70
C PHE A 42 -2.50 -17.77 -20.44
N LYS A 43 -2.68 -18.66 -19.45
CA LYS A 43 -4.00 -19.02 -18.93
C LYS A 43 -4.58 -17.95 -17.99
N LYS A 44 -3.74 -17.08 -17.42
CA LYS A 44 -4.19 -16.01 -16.52
C LYS A 44 -4.64 -14.77 -17.30
N PRO A 45 -5.54 -13.96 -16.71
CA PRO A 45 -5.79 -12.60 -17.16
C PRO A 45 -4.48 -11.81 -17.31
N VAL A 46 -4.48 -10.85 -18.21
CA VAL A 46 -3.26 -10.11 -18.60
C VAL A 46 -2.62 -9.38 -17.41
N TYR A 47 -3.44 -8.80 -16.54
CA TYR A 47 -3.04 -8.10 -15.30
C TYR A 47 -2.54 -9.05 -14.17
N GLU A 48 -2.59 -10.36 -14.38
CA GLU A 48 -2.01 -11.35 -13.46
C GLU A 48 -0.71 -11.97 -14.00
N ARG A 49 -0.30 -11.59 -15.21
CA ARG A 49 0.91 -12.12 -15.83
C ARG A 49 2.14 -11.42 -15.27
N LYS A 50 3.18 -12.20 -14.94
CA LYS A 50 4.48 -11.64 -14.57
C LYS A 50 5.25 -11.27 -15.83
N GLU A 51 5.56 -10.00 -15.98
CA GLU A 51 6.45 -9.49 -17.04
C GLU A 51 7.83 -9.14 -16.46
N SER A 52 8.84 -9.12 -17.34
CA SER A 52 10.16 -8.62 -16.96
C SER A 52 10.09 -7.12 -16.71
N ASN A 53 10.42 -6.70 -15.48
CA ASN A 53 10.35 -5.31 -15.03
C ASN A 53 11.68 -4.55 -15.15
N TRP A 54 12.66 -5.11 -15.87
CA TRP A 54 14.02 -4.56 -15.94
C TRP A 54 14.06 -3.11 -16.42
N ARG A 55 13.28 -2.78 -17.46
CA ARG A 55 13.26 -1.44 -18.05
C ARG A 55 12.70 -0.43 -17.05
N CYS A 56 11.59 -0.75 -16.42
CA CYS A 56 10.99 0.12 -15.42
C CYS A 56 11.90 0.30 -14.20
N LYS A 57 12.50 -0.77 -13.68
CA LYS A 57 13.50 -0.68 -12.61
C LYS A 57 14.66 0.25 -12.99
N ARG A 58 15.12 0.21 -14.24
CA ARG A 58 16.19 1.08 -14.73
C ARG A 58 15.75 2.55 -14.81
N GLU A 59 14.55 2.83 -15.31
CA GLU A 59 14.01 4.20 -15.34
C GLU A 59 13.81 4.74 -13.91
N LEU A 60 13.29 3.94 -12.99
CA LEU A 60 13.15 4.34 -11.58
C LEU A 60 14.49 4.65 -10.91
N ILE A 61 15.53 3.84 -11.14
CA ILE A 61 16.88 4.16 -10.65
C ILE A 61 17.35 5.51 -11.21
N LYS A 62 17.03 5.81 -12.46
CA LYS A 62 17.39 7.08 -13.09
C LYS A 62 16.65 8.24 -12.41
N GLU A 63 15.35 8.11 -12.18
CA GLU A 63 14.52 9.12 -11.50
C GLU A 63 14.97 9.36 -10.05
N ILE A 64 15.24 8.30 -9.28
CA ILE A 64 15.75 8.43 -7.90
C ILE A 64 17.09 9.18 -7.90
N ARG A 65 18.00 8.85 -8.82
CA ARG A 65 19.28 9.56 -8.98
C ARG A 65 19.10 11.01 -9.40
N GLU A 66 18.07 11.32 -10.17
CA GLU A 66 17.75 12.68 -10.58
C GLU A 66 17.26 13.51 -9.39
N CYS A 67 16.39 12.95 -8.53
CA CYS A 67 16.02 13.58 -7.26
C CYS A 67 17.26 13.89 -6.40
N GLN A 68 18.16 12.92 -6.25
CA GLN A 68 19.41 13.10 -5.49
C GLN A 68 20.29 14.20 -6.08
N LYS A 69 20.46 14.22 -7.41
CA LYS A 69 21.24 15.27 -8.11
C LYS A 69 20.63 16.66 -7.96
N ASN A 70 19.31 16.73 -7.83
CA ASN A 70 18.57 17.97 -7.61
C ASN A 70 18.54 18.40 -6.14
N GLY A 71 19.31 17.74 -5.26
CA GLY A 71 19.46 18.12 -3.85
C GLY A 71 18.33 17.64 -2.94
N ALA A 72 17.61 16.56 -3.30
CA ALA A 72 16.62 15.98 -2.40
C ALA A 72 17.28 15.30 -1.20
N ASP A 73 17.02 15.82 0.01
CA ASP A 73 17.50 15.25 1.28
C ASP A 73 16.70 14.02 1.72
N TYR A 74 15.41 13.96 1.36
CA TYR A 74 14.50 12.90 1.75
C TYR A 74 13.57 12.54 0.58
N ILE A 75 13.61 11.28 0.14
CA ILE A 75 12.86 10.80 -1.02
C ILE A 75 11.72 9.89 -0.55
N ILE A 76 10.49 10.24 -0.95
CA ILE A 76 9.27 9.49 -0.65
C ILE A 76 8.73 8.88 -1.96
N MET A 77 8.53 7.57 -1.98
CA MET A 77 7.89 6.84 -3.07
C MET A 77 6.46 6.46 -2.71
N CYS A 78 5.48 7.05 -3.41
CA CYS A 78 4.08 6.62 -3.33
C CYS A 78 3.85 5.44 -4.27
N MET A 79 3.77 4.24 -3.72
CA MET A 79 3.70 2.99 -4.47
C MET A 79 2.26 2.46 -4.56
N HIS A 80 1.78 2.20 -5.77
CA HIS A 80 0.56 1.44 -6.06
C HIS A 80 0.89 0.02 -6.54
N ALA A 81 1.03 -0.95 -5.63
CA ALA A 81 1.39 -2.32 -5.97
C ALA A 81 0.85 -3.33 -4.95
N GLY A 82 0.68 -4.59 -5.37
CA GLY A 82 0.31 -5.71 -4.49
C GLY A 82 -0.88 -6.52 -4.98
N GLY A 83 -1.40 -7.40 -4.13
CA GLY A 83 -2.59 -8.21 -4.43
C GLY A 83 -3.82 -7.73 -3.65
N GLN A 84 -4.91 -7.45 -4.37
CA GLN A 84 -6.14 -6.93 -3.77
C GLN A 84 -6.66 -7.82 -2.65
N TYR A 85 -6.97 -7.19 -1.51
CA TYR A 85 -7.58 -7.78 -0.32
C TYR A 85 -6.78 -8.91 0.33
N ASN A 86 -5.48 -9.00 0.04
CA ASN A 86 -4.58 -9.93 0.72
C ASN A 86 -4.39 -9.51 2.17
N ARG A 87 -4.33 -10.48 3.10
CA ARG A 87 -4.05 -10.19 4.52
C ARG A 87 -2.63 -9.65 4.76
N GLU A 88 -1.67 -10.12 3.96
CA GLU A 88 -0.25 -9.78 4.09
C GLU A 88 0.30 -9.25 2.77
N PRO A 89 1.32 -8.38 2.82
CA PRO A 89 2.00 -7.91 1.63
C PRO A 89 2.65 -9.07 0.91
N THR A 90 2.50 -9.08 -0.43
CA THR A 90 3.09 -10.13 -1.24
C THR A 90 4.61 -10.05 -1.22
N GLU A 91 5.28 -11.20 -1.37
CA GLU A 91 6.75 -11.25 -1.46
C GLU A 91 7.28 -10.34 -2.58
N TYR A 92 6.53 -10.22 -3.67
CA TYR A 92 6.84 -9.29 -4.74
C TYR A 92 6.80 -7.82 -4.29
N THR A 93 5.78 -7.42 -3.54
CA THR A 93 5.65 -6.07 -2.97
C THR A 93 6.84 -5.76 -2.05
N LYS A 94 7.19 -6.70 -1.16
CA LYS A 94 8.35 -6.57 -0.25
C LYS A 94 9.65 -6.34 -1.03
N GLN A 95 9.91 -7.17 -2.03
CA GLN A 95 11.11 -7.05 -2.88
C GLN A 95 11.19 -5.73 -3.65
N ILE A 96 10.05 -5.13 -4.02
CA ILE A 96 10.04 -3.79 -4.63
C ILE A 96 10.40 -2.73 -3.60
N CYS A 97 9.80 -2.76 -2.41
CA CYS A 97 10.13 -1.80 -1.36
C CYS A 97 11.61 -1.87 -0.99
N ASP A 98 12.17 -3.07 -0.85
CA ASP A 98 13.60 -3.26 -0.56
C ASP A 98 14.49 -2.76 -1.70
N PHE A 99 14.08 -2.98 -2.95
CA PHE A 99 14.76 -2.44 -4.12
C PHE A 99 14.78 -0.91 -4.13
N LEU A 100 13.65 -0.26 -3.84
CA LEU A 100 13.53 1.20 -3.78
C LEU A 100 14.43 1.79 -2.68
N VAL A 101 14.36 1.22 -1.48
CA VAL A 101 15.20 1.64 -0.35
C VAL A 101 16.68 1.45 -0.66
N LYS A 102 17.07 0.31 -1.24
CA LYS A 102 18.45 0.06 -1.66
C LYS A 102 18.99 1.10 -2.65
N HIS A 103 18.11 1.75 -3.42
CA HIS A 103 18.49 2.76 -4.40
C HIS A 103 18.37 4.19 -3.90
N GLY A 104 18.03 4.41 -2.63
CA GLY A 104 18.07 5.73 -1.97
C GLY A 104 16.71 6.35 -1.72
N VAL A 105 15.62 5.59 -1.78
CA VAL A 105 14.32 6.03 -1.26
C VAL A 105 14.32 5.90 0.26
N ASN A 106 13.92 6.95 0.98
CA ASN A 106 13.82 6.94 2.43
C ASN A 106 12.49 6.36 2.90
N ALA A 107 11.37 6.80 2.32
CA ALA A 107 10.05 6.30 2.68
C ALA A 107 9.33 5.68 1.48
N VAL A 108 8.83 4.46 1.62
CA VAL A 108 7.89 3.84 0.67
C VAL A 108 6.49 3.86 1.27
N ILE A 109 5.56 4.53 0.60
CA ILE A 109 4.16 4.63 0.99
C ILE A 109 3.31 3.78 0.06
N GLY A 110 3.00 2.56 0.49
CA GLY A 110 2.29 1.57 -0.30
C GLY A 110 0.77 1.70 -0.24
N ASN A 111 0.12 1.39 -1.36
CA ASN A 111 -1.33 1.32 -1.55
C ASN A 111 -1.66 0.36 -2.71
N HIS A 112 -2.94 0.05 -2.92
CA HIS A 112 -3.55 -0.79 -3.98
C HIS A 112 -4.42 -1.90 -3.40
N GLU A 113 -4.01 -2.48 -2.27
CA GLU A 113 -4.57 -3.74 -1.81
C GLU A 113 -5.90 -3.54 -1.09
N HIS A 114 -6.32 -2.29 -0.87
CA HIS A 114 -7.60 -1.89 -0.29
C HIS A 114 -7.82 -2.40 1.15
N VAL A 115 -6.75 -2.81 1.81
CA VAL A 115 -6.72 -3.27 3.21
C VAL A 115 -5.45 -2.74 3.88
N VAL A 116 -5.45 -2.63 5.20
CA VAL A 116 -4.27 -2.21 5.96
C VAL A 116 -3.31 -3.38 6.08
N HIS A 117 -2.04 -3.15 5.76
CA HIS A 117 -0.94 -4.08 6.03
C HIS A 117 -0.04 -3.55 7.13
N LYS A 118 0.75 -4.44 7.71
CA LYS A 118 1.85 -4.05 8.58
C LYS A 118 2.81 -3.08 7.91
N CYS A 119 3.33 -2.15 8.68
CA CYS A 119 4.50 -1.37 8.31
C CYS A 119 5.78 -2.14 8.56
N ASP A 120 6.87 -1.72 7.94
CA ASP A 120 8.23 -2.12 8.28
C ASP A 120 9.01 -0.86 8.66
N ILE A 121 9.26 -0.78 9.96
CA ILE A 121 9.94 0.31 10.66
C ILE A 121 11.26 -0.20 11.29
N SER A 122 11.76 -1.36 10.87
CA SER A 122 13.00 -1.96 11.38
C SER A 122 14.24 -1.07 11.19
N ARG A 123 14.17 -0.13 10.24
CA ARG A 123 15.23 0.83 9.90
C ARG A 123 14.79 2.28 10.09
N VAL A 124 13.81 2.53 10.96
CA VAL A 124 13.30 3.88 11.25
C VAL A 124 14.38 4.79 11.84
N SER A 125 15.32 4.25 12.62
CA SER A 125 16.48 4.97 13.14
C SER A 125 17.47 5.40 12.05
N GLU A 126 17.45 4.73 10.90
CA GLU A 126 18.20 5.12 9.69
C GLU A 126 17.39 6.09 8.81
N GLY A 127 16.24 6.57 9.27
CA GLY A 127 15.33 7.41 8.51
C GLY A 127 14.52 6.66 7.44
N ILE A 128 14.50 5.32 7.49
CA ILE A 128 13.88 4.47 6.48
C ILE A 128 12.54 3.92 6.96
N ILE A 129 11.49 4.11 6.17
CA ILE A 129 10.13 3.63 6.45
C ILE A 129 9.59 2.89 5.23
N LYS A 130 8.93 1.75 5.46
CA LYS A 130 8.16 1.07 4.42
C LYS A 130 6.74 0.79 4.91
N THR A 131 5.75 1.21 4.15
CA THR A 131 4.37 0.73 4.27
C THR A 131 3.97 0.03 2.97
N TYR A 132 3.13 -1.00 3.06
CA TYR A 132 2.74 -1.80 1.88
C TYR A 132 1.34 -1.47 1.38
N SER A 133 0.39 -1.26 2.29
CA SER A 133 -0.95 -0.79 1.96
C SER A 133 -1.56 -0.08 3.17
N LEU A 134 -2.00 1.17 2.97
CA LEU A 134 -2.64 1.98 4.01
C LEU A 134 -4.16 1.82 4.08
N GLY A 135 -4.77 0.97 3.25
CA GLY A 135 -6.22 0.74 3.24
C GLY A 135 -6.94 1.36 2.04
N ASN A 136 -8.25 1.59 2.17
CA ASN A 136 -9.13 1.90 1.04
C ASN A 136 -9.71 3.32 1.03
N PHE A 137 -9.64 4.07 2.13
CA PHE A 137 -10.15 5.43 2.31
C PHE A 137 -11.54 5.69 1.68
N LEU A 138 -11.61 6.16 0.44
CA LEU A 138 -12.86 6.48 -0.26
C LEU A 138 -13.52 5.27 -0.95
N GLY A 139 -12.95 4.07 -0.79
CA GLY A 139 -13.45 2.86 -1.43
C GLY A 139 -14.70 2.27 -0.77
N LYS A 140 -15.45 1.51 -1.59
CA LYS A 140 -16.74 0.90 -1.23
C LYS A 140 -16.66 -0.49 -0.59
N ALA A 141 -15.53 -1.17 -0.78
CA ALA A 141 -15.29 -2.49 -0.23
C ALA A 141 -15.28 -2.44 1.30
N GLY A 142 -15.97 -3.37 1.95
CA GLY A 142 -16.14 -3.42 3.41
C GLY A 142 -17.25 -2.53 3.94
N VAL A 143 -17.74 -1.56 3.15
CA VAL A 143 -18.80 -0.62 3.57
C VAL A 143 -20.15 -1.02 2.99
N ASN A 144 -20.32 -0.86 1.67
CA ASN A 144 -21.56 -1.21 0.96
C ASN A 144 -21.31 -2.13 -0.25
N LYS A 145 -20.08 -2.60 -0.42
CA LYS A 145 -19.70 -3.61 -1.40
C LYS A 145 -18.79 -4.64 -0.75
N GLU A 146 -18.90 -5.89 -1.19
CA GLU A 146 -17.94 -6.94 -0.84
C GLU A 146 -16.49 -6.54 -1.21
N PRO A 147 -15.48 -7.10 -0.51
CA PRO A 147 -15.59 -8.06 0.60
C PRO A 147 -15.84 -7.40 1.96
N TYR A 148 -16.64 -8.05 2.82
CA TYR A 148 -16.95 -7.59 4.20
C TYR A 148 -16.11 -8.28 5.29
N ASP A 149 -15.37 -9.33 4.94
CA ASP A 149 -14.59 -10.17 5.86
C ASP A 149 -13.10 -9.77 5.90
N LYS A 150 -12.73 -8.65 5.28
CA LYS A 150 -11.33 -8.21 5.07
C LYS A 150 -10.95 -6.92 5.80
N MET A 151 -11.86 -6.33 6.56
CA MET A 151 -11.67 -5.01 7.20
C MET A 151 -11.29 -3.91 6.19
N ALA A 152 -11.79 -4.02 4.95
CA ALA A 152 -11.47 -3.11 3.85
C ALA A 152 -12.05 -1.70 4.04
N GLU A 153 -12.97 -1.52 5.01
CA GLU A 153 -13.49 -0.24 5.44
C GLU A 153 -12.54 0.52 6.38
N TYR A 154 -11.42 -0.08 6.80
CA TYR A 154 -10.43 0.59 7.63
C TYR A 154 -9.24 1.09 6.80
N SER A 155 -8.62 2.17 7.28
CA SER A 155 -7.44 2.77 6.67
C SER A 155 -6.55 3.40 7.73
N VAL A 156 -5.29 3.61 7.39
CA VAL A 156 -4.29 4.25 8.24
C VAL A 156 -3.88 5.56 7.61
N VAL A 157 -4.08 6.66 8.33
CA VAL A 157 -3.45 7.95 8.04
C VAL A 157 -2.07 7.91 8.65
N PHE A 158 -1.03 7.88 7.83
CA PHE A 158 0.35 7.79 8.27
C PHE A 158 1.00 9.18 8.23
N ASN A 159 1.52 9.66 9.37
CA ASN A 159 2.17 10.96 9.47
C ASN A 159 3.68 10.76 9.60
N ILE A 160 4.44 11.50 8.80
CA ILE A 160 5.91 11.54 8.84
C ILE A 160 6.30 12.95 9.27
N TYR A 161 6.99 13.05 10.40
CA TYR A 161 7.50 14.31 10.92
C TYR A 161 8.98 14.43 10.57
N LEU A 162 9.33 15.49 9.85
CA LEU A 162 10.69 15.75 9.38
C LEU A 162 11.19 17.06 10.01
N SER A 163 12.41 17.03 10.55
CA SER A 163 13.14 18.23 10.94
C SER A 163 14.13 18.63 9.86
N LYS A 164 14.43 19.93 9.82
CA LYS A 164 15.51 20.47 9.00
C LYS A 164 16.63 20.96 9.91
N ASN A 165 17.82 20.41 9.72
CA ASN A 165 19.07 20.95 10.24
C ASN A 165 19.76 21.83 9.18
N GLU A 166 20.91 22.44 9.49
CA GLU A 166 21.60 23.39 8.59
C GLU A 166 21.82 22.83 7.18
N ASP A 167 22.17 21.55 7.06
CA ASP A 167 22.55 20.91 5.79
C ASP A 167 21.70 19.68 5.39
N SER A 168 20.69 19.27 6.19
CA SER A 168 19.93 18.04 5.88
C SER A 168 18.53 17.98 6.51
N ILE A 169 17.65 17.19 5.90
CA ILE A 169 16.35 16.81 6.45
C ILE A 169 16.46 15.45 7.14
N LEU A 170 15.99 15.35 8.39
CA LEU A 170 15.99 14.13 9.19
C LEU A 170 14.57 13.70 9.54
N LEU A 171 14.38 12.39 9.73
CA LEU A 171 13.14 11.83 10.25
C LEU A 171 13.10 11.97 11.78
N ASP A 172 12.19 12.78 12.30
CA ASP A 172 12.02 12.98 13.74
C ASP A 172 11.23 11.84 14.35
N THR A 173 9.99 11.65 13.89
CA THR A 173 9.10 10.58 14.33
C THR A 173 8.11 10.23 13.22
N CYS A 174 7.42 9.12 13.41
CA CYS A 174 6.29 8.74 12.59
C CYS A 174 5.16 8.27 13.50
N THR A 175 3.96 8.70 13.14
CA THR A 175 2.74 8.36 13.89
C THR A 175 1.69 7.88 12.91
N PHE A 176 0.58 7.40 13.45
CA PHE A 176 -0.57 7.09 12.63
C PHE A 176 -1.90 7.30 13.33
N SER A 177 -2.93 7.56 12.54
CA SER A 177 -4.32 7.55 12.97
C SER A 177 -5.09 6.51 12.19
N ILE A 178 -6.08 5.90 12.82
CA ILE A 178 -6.96 4.93 12.16
C ILE A 178 -8.20 5.66 11.67
N ALA A 179 -8.53 5.47 10.40
CA ALA A 179 -9.76 5.93 9.78
C ALA A 179 -10.68 4.74 9.49
N LYS A 180 -11.99 4.97 9.61
CA LYS A 180 -13.04 4.07 9.13
C LYS A 180 -13.87 4.77 8.07
N SER A 181 -14.10 4.10 6.96
CA SER A 181 -14.98 4.53 5.89
C SER A 181 -16.42 4.18 6.26
N ILE A 182 -17.30 5.18 6.24
CA ILE A 182 -18.73 5.00 6.53
C ILE A 182 -19.58 5.49 5.37
N ALA A 183 -20.72 4.83 5.15
CA ALA A 183 -21.71 5.29 4.19
C ALA A 183 -22.39 6.57 4.71
N TYR A 184 -22.60 7.53 3.82
CA TYR A 184 -23.43 8.70 4.08
C TYR A 184 -24.22 9.03 2.82
N ASP A 185 -25.41 9.62 2.97
CA ASP A 185 -26.23 10.09 1.85
C ASP A 185 -26.37 9.03 0.73
N GLY A 186 -27.01 7.92 1.09
CA GLY A 186 -27.17 6.76 0.21
C GLY A 186 -25.87 6.00 -0.03
N ASN A 187 -25.28 6.15 -1.22
CA ASN A 187 -24.14 5.36 -1.69
C ASN A 187 -22.78 6.07 -1.62
N LYS A 188 -22.72 7.28 -1.03
CA LYS A 188 -21.47 8.01 -0.86
C LYS A 188 -20.73 7.50 0.37
N ILE A 189 -19.41 7.67 0.37
CA ILE A 189 -18.53 7.20 1.43
C ILE A 189 -17.67 8.35 1.92
N LYS A 190 -17.57 8.47 3.24
CA LYS A 190 -16.65 9.41 3.89
C LYS A 190 -15.76 8.66 4.87
N PRO A 191 -14.43 8.87 4.83
CA PRO A 191 -13.55 8.44 5.89
C PRO A 191 -13.76 9.34 7.12
N VAL A 192 -13.86 8.73 8.29
CA VAL A 192 -13.88 9.41 9.59
C VAL A 192 -12.81 8.82 10.48
N LEU A 193 -12.21 9.62 11.36
CA LEU A 193 -11.28 9.07 12.34
C LEU A 193 -12.03 8.08 13.24
N LEU A 194 -11.45 6.89 13.43
CA LEU A 194 -12.03 5.88 14.29
C LEU A 194 -12.13 6.37 15.73
N PHE A 195 -11.16 7.18 16.17
CA PHE A 195 -11.19 7.87 17.45
C PHE A 195 -12.47 8.69 17.65
N ASP A 196 -12.79 9.57 16.68
CA ASP A 196 -13.99 10.41 16.75
C ASP A 196 -15.26 9.56 16.68
N LEU A 197 -15.25 8.49 15.88
CA LEU A 197 -16.39 7.58 15.76
C LEU A 197 -16.67 6.85 17.09
N ILE A 198 -15.63 6.37 17.79
CA ILE A 198 -15.76 5.71 19.09
C ILE A 198 -16.28 6.67 20.16
N ASN A 199 -15.73 7.88 20.22
CA ASN A 199 -16.10 8.86 21.26
C ASN A 199 -17.51 9.40 21.09
N ASN A 200 -18.01 9.50 19.85
CA ASN A 200 -19.36 9.94 19.55
C ASN A 200 -20.39 8.79 19.43
N CYS A 201 -19.99 7.54 19.68
CA CYS A 201 -20.89 6.39 19.60
C CYS A 201 -21.74 6.27 20.87
N SER A 202 -23.05 6.48 20.76
CA SER A 202 -24.00 6.32 21.87
C SER A 202 -24.37 4.86 22.17
N ASN A 203 -24.22 3.96 21.19
CA ASN A 203 -24.52 2.54 21.38
C ASN A 203 -23.31 1.82 21.99
N GLU A 204 -23.47 1.24 23.19
CA GLU A 204 -22.38 0.60 23.94
C GLU A 204 -21.84 -0.67 23.26
N ASP A 205 -22.68 -1.47 22.61
CA ASP A 205 -22.24 -2.69 21.93
C ASP A 205 -21.46 -2.37 20.64
N GLU A 206 -21.90 -1.36 19.90
CA GLU A 206 -21.17 -0.84 18.75
C GLU A 206 -19.83 -0.21 19.18
N LYS A 207 -19.83 0.57 20.26
CA LYS A 207 -18.62 1.17 20.82
C LYS A 207 -17.59 0.13 21.20
N LYS A 208 -18.00 -0.95 21.89
CA LYS A 208 -17.12 -2.10 22.22
C LYS A 208 -16.54 -2.75 20.97
N LYS A 209 -17.34 -2.94 19.91
CA LYS A 209 -16.85 -3.48 18.62
C LYS A 209 -15.82 -2.54 17.98
N LEU A 210 -16.08 -1.24 17.95
CA LEU A 210 -15.14 -0.26 17.38
C LEU A 210 -13.82 -0.21 18.16
N ILE A 211 -13.85 -0.29 19.49
CA ILE A 211 -12.63 -0.39 20.34
C ILE A 211 -11.85 -1.68 20.05
N SER A 212 -12.55 -2.81 19.88
CA SER A 212 -11.92 -4.07 19.46
C SER A 212 -11.25 -3.93 18.10
N HIS A 213 -11.95 -3.33 17.12
CA HIS A 213 -11.39 -3.11 15.79
C HIS A 213 -10.20 -2.14 15.81
N ASN A 214 -10.21 -1.12 16.67
CA ASN A 214 -9.07 -0.24 16.88
C ASN A 214 -7.83 -1.04 17.31
N THR A 215 -7.98 -1.92 18.29
CA THR A 215 -6.90 -2.82 18.75
C THR A 215 -6.40 -3.72 17.62
N ILE A 216 -7.31 -4.29 16.82
CA ILE A 216 -6.94 -5.12 15.65
C ILE A 216 -6.14 -4.30 14.63
N MET A 217 -6.54 -3.06 14.34
CA MET A 217 -5.86 -2.20 13.38
C MET A 217 -4.47 -1.76 13.86
N VAL A 218 -4.32 -1.41 15.14
CA VAL A 218 -2.99 -1.13 15.73
C VAL A 218 -2.09 -2.36 15.63
N ASN A 219 -2.58 -3.52 16.05
CA ASN A 219 -1.84 -4.78 15.96
C ASN A 219 -1.47 -5.15 14.52
N THR A 220 -2.39 -4.96 13.58
CA THR A 220 -2.16 -5.22 12.16
C THR A 220 -1.09 -4.30 11.59
N PHE A 221 -1.18 -2.99 11.87
CA PHE A 221 -0.25 -2.02 11.31
C PHE A 221 1.15 -2.12 11.92
N LEU A 222 1.26 -2.42 13.22
CA LEU A 222 2.54 -2.52 13.92
C LEU A 222 3.12 -3.94 13.98
N ASP A 223 2.43 -4.94 13.43
CA ASP A 223 2.81 -6.36 13.51
C ASP A 223 2.94 -6.85 14.98
N THR A 224 2.01 -6.43 15.84
CA THR A 224 1.99 -6.75 17.28
C THR A 224 0.78 -7.58 17.69
N ASN A 225 0.72 -7.99 18.96
CA ASN A 225 -0.38 -8.81 19.53
C ASN A 225 -0.86 -8.27 20.89
N PHE A 226 -1.08 -6.96 21.00
CA PHE A 226 -1.63 -6.37 22.22
C PHE A 226 -3.04 -6.88 22.50
N LYS A 227 -3.34 -7.19 23.77
CA LYS A 227 -4.70 -7.59 24.20
C LYS A 227 -5.68 -6.42 24.17
N SER A 228 -5.18 -5.22 24.48
CA SER A 228 -5.90 -3.96 24.46
C SER A 228 -4.91 -2.83 24.19
N VAL A 229 -5.35 -1.81 23.47
CA VAL A 229 -4.57 -0.61 23.22
C VAL A 229 -5.36 0.60 23.71
N GLU A 230 -4.68 1.52 24.40
CA GLU A 230 -5.28 2.79 24.80
C GLU A 230 -5.80 3.55 23.57
N LEU A 231 -6.99 4.10 23.66
CA LEU A 231 -7.58 4.83 22.54
C LEU A 231 -6.91 6.20 22.41
N LYS A 232 -6.17 6.42 21.31
CA LYS A 232 -5.54 7.69 20.98
C LYS A 232 -6.04 8.18 19.63
N LYS A 233 -6.10 9.50 19.46
CA LYS A 233 -6.40 10.12 18.16
C LYS A 233 -5.28 9.86 17.16
N GLU A 234 -4.06 9.83 17.66
CA GLU A 234 -2.84 9.62 16.92
C GLU A 234 -1.88 8.80 17.78
N TYR A 235 -1.26 7.81 17.16
CA TYR A 235 -0.42 6.80 17.78
C TYR A 235 1.02 7.06 17.40
N ASP A 236 1.86 7.49 18.35
CA ASP A 236 3.31 7.55 18.14
C ASP A 236 3.87 6.13 18.16
N ILE A 237 4.56 5.77 17.07
CA ILE A 237 5.04 4.41 16.86
C ILE A 237 6.18 4.07 17.83
N ARG A 238 7.05 5.05 18.14
CA ARG A 238 8.16 4.86 19.08
C ARG A 238 7.63 4.65 20.49
N GLU A 239 6.67 5.48 20.90
CA GLU A 239 6.03 5.38 22.22
C GLU A 239 5.38 4.00 22.42
N ILE A 240 4.65 3.49 21.42
CA ILE A 240 3.93 2.22 21.53
C ILE A 240 4.85 1.02 21.53
N LEU A 241 5.95 1.08 20.79
CA LEU A 241 6.89 -0.04 20.66
C LEU A 241 8.04 0.01 21.67
N GLY A 242 8.18 1.12 22.40
CA GLY A 242 9.08 1.24 23.55
C GLY A 242 10.55 1.47 23.21
N TYR A 243 10.85 2.26 22.17
CA TYR A 243 12.22 2.63 21.79
C TYR A 243 12.41 4.14 21.62
#